data_AF-A0A0P9EG86-F1
#
_entry.id   AF-A0A0P9EG86-F1
#
_cell.length_a   1.000
_cell.length_b   1.000
_cell.length_c   1.000
_cell.angle_alpha   90.00
_cell.angle_beta   90.00
_cell.angle_gamma   90.00
#
_symmetry.space_group_name_H-M   'P 1'
#
loop_
_entity.id
_entity.type
_entity.pdbx_description
1 polymer ?
#
loop_
_entity_poly.entity_id
_entity_poly.type
_entity_poly.pdbx_seq_one_letter_code
_entity_poly.pdbx_strand_id
1 'polypeptide(L)'
;MSHSYYPIKQLCPPDNCPSLSSCETADQAVQMLRNRLVAAAMEEPDQRLDPEAIARLTNAFMDELSLLKGPDCLSSMGSTGMLSNRRQLLFERILVARFEDFLTDDPPGPTEPEGPRISRRLLPGLFRALEDLAGTGLLEEYRQRAREVCEEIVAEGGSEGLWARLPRDPRARDLANDFAAELAPLFSEPADPYPVFVRRIINALPVGAADEDPGLLFRWSHYLLVVRALFADFRDAYRNAGLEKRLELRFDAERRAHIARALLALDKANKEVAREGAGAL
;
A
#
# COMPACT_ATOMS: atom_id res chain seq x y z
N MET A 1 28.54 -7.14 44.98
CA MET A 1 27.12 -7.24 44.61
C MET A 1 26.99 -6.73 43.19
N SER A 2 26.80 -7.67 42.27
CA SER A 2 26.89 -7.49 40.82
C SER A 2 25.56 -6.97 40.28
N HIS A 3 25.59 -5.87 39.52
CA HIS A 3 24.52 -5.54 38.58
C HIS A 3 25.04 -5.75 37.16
N SER A 4 24.44 -6.75 36.51
CA SER A 4 24.65 -7.16 35.13
C SER A 4 24.10 -6.09 34.19
N TYR A 5 24.99 -5.40 33.47
CA TYR A 5 24.66 -4.65 32.26
C TYR A 5 24.53 -5.66 31.11
N TYR A 6 23.35 -5.80 30.54
CA TYR A 6 23.18 -6.50 29.25
C TYR A 6 23.59 -5.56 28.12
N PRO A 7 24.48 -5.97 27.20
CA PRO A 7 24.75 -5.22 25.98
C PRO A 7 23.63 -5.50 24.96
N ILE A 8 23.05 -4.44 24.42
CA ILE A 8 22.20 -4.51 23.23
C ILE A 8 23.09 -4.96 22.08
N LYS A 9 22.89 -6.20 21.62
CA LYS A 9 23.54 -6.73 20.42
C LYS A 9 23.11 -5.87 19.22
N GLN A 10 24.06 -5.16 18.62
CA GLN A 10 23.97 -4.70 17.24
C GLN A 10 23.72 -5.93 16.34
N LEU A 11 22.53 -6.02 15.76
CA LEU A 11 22.24 -6.95 14.68
C LEU A 11 22.23 -6.15 13.38
N CYS A 12 23.40 -6.17 12.74
CA CYS A 12 23.71 -6.13 11.30
C CYS A 12 24.81 -5.12 10.93
N PRO A 13 25.88 -5.56 10.22
CA PRO A 13 26.92 -4.69 9.68
C PRO A 13 26.45 -3.91 8.44
N PRO A 14 27.04 -2.73 8.15
CA PRO A 14 26.56 -1.80 7.10
C PRO A 14 26.87 -2.21 5.64
N ASP A 15 27.59 -3.30 5.40
CA ASP A 15 28.23 -3.54 4.09
C ASP A 15 27.56 -4.56 3.15
N ASN A 16 26.36 -5.07 3.47
CA ASN A 16 25.65 -6.04 2.62
C ASN A 16 24.41 -5.44 1.92
N CYS A 17 24.60 -4.32 1.21
CA CYS A 17 23.60 -3.84 0.24
C CYS A 17 23.84 -4.52 -1.12
N PRO A 18 22.96 -5.40 -1.60
CA PRO A 18 23.03 -5.85 -2.99
C PRO A 18 22.80 -4.65 -3.93
N SER A 19 23.62 -4.54 -4.97
CA SER A 19 23.54 -3.47 -5.97
C SER A 19 22.22 -3.52 -6.73
N LEU A 20 21.77 -2.36 -7.22
CA LEU A 20 20.56 -2.16 -8.05
C LEU A 20 20.44 -3.20 -9.18
N SER A 21 21.56 -3.62 -9.77
CA SER A 21 21.65 -4.64 -10.83
C SER A 21 21.16 -6.04 -10.44
N SER A 22 21.30 -6.45 -9.18
CA SER A 22 20.84 -7.77 -8.72
C SER A 22 19.32 -7.81 -8.46
N CYS A 23 18.71 -6.65 -8.23
CA CYS A 23 17.28 -6.49 -8.03
C CYS A 23 16.53 -6.59 -9.36
N GLU A 24 17.07 -5.96 -10.41
CA GLU A 24 16.54 -6.06 -11.78
C GLU A 24 16.53 -7.52 -12.27
N THR A 25 17.58 -8.28 -11.97
CA THR A 25 17.66 -9.71 -12.33
C THR A 25 16.60 -10.57 -11.62
N ALA A 26 16.20 -10.21 -10.41
CA ALA A 26 15.17 -10.94 -9.66
C ALA A 26 13.77 -10.65 -10.20
N ASP A 27 13.46 -9.38 -10.48
CA ASP A 27 12.19 -9.00 -11.08
C ASP A 27 12.06 -9.54 -12.51
N GLN A 28 13.16 -9.54 -13.27
CA GLN A 28 13.22 -10.17 -14.60
C GLN A 28 12.98 -11.69 -14.50
N ALA A 29 13.55 -12.37 -13.50
CA ALA A 29 13.31 -13.80 -13.29
C ALA A 29 11.84 -14.11 -12.94
N VAL A 30 11.22 -13.34 -12.05
CA VAL A 30 9.80 -13.52 -11.70
C VAL A 30 8.91 -13.29 -12.91
N GLN A 31 9.19 -12.26 -13.71
CA GLN A 31 8.43 -11.97 -14.91
C GLN A 31 8.62 -13.05 -15.99
N MET A 32 9.82 -13.63 -16.12
CA MET A 32 10.07 -14.76 -17.03
C MET A 32 9.28 -16.01 -16.63
N LEU A 33 9.26 -16.37 -15.34
CA LEU A 33 8.47 -17.50 -14.86
C LEU A 33 6.98 -17.28 -15.09
N ARG A 34 6.48 -16.08 -14.76
CA ARG A 34 5.09 -15.70 -15.00
C ARG A 34 4.71 -15.82 -16.47
N ASN A 35 5.53 -15.30 -17.38
CA ASN A 35 5.28 -15.37 -18.81
C ASN A 35 5.25 -16.81 -19.32
N ARG A 36 6.11 -17.70 -18.78
CA ARG A 36 6.10 -19.13 -19.11
C ARG A 36 4.84 -19.84 -18.63
N LEU A 37 4.41 -19.58 -17.40
CA LEU A 37 3.17 -20.15 -16.87
C LEU A 37 1.96 -19.68 -17.67
N VAL A 38 1.91 -18.42 -18.07
CA VAL A 38 0.84 -17.90 -18.92
C VAL A 38 0.89 -18.52 -20.32
N ALA A 39 2.06 -18.61 -20.95
CA ALA A 39 2.21 -19.21 -22.27
C ALA A 39 1.78 -20.69 -22.27
N ALA A 40 2.25 -21.47 -21.30
CA ALA A 40 1.87 -22.88 -21.16
C ALA A 40 0.36 -23.04 -20.87
N ALA A 41 -0.22 -22.17 -20.05
CA ALA A 41 -1.67 -22.17 -19.83
C ALA A 41 -2.43 -21.92 -21.14
N MET A 42 -1.94 -21.04 -22.03
CA MET A 42 -2.61 -20.75 -23.31
C MET A 42 -2.55 -21.89 -24.32
N GLU A 43 -1.66 -22.86 -24.14
CA GLU A 43 -1.55 -24.06 -25.00
C GLU A 43 -2.52 -25.17 -24.58
N GLU A 44 -3.04 -25.12 -23.35
CA GLU A 44 -4.01 -26.06 -22.84
C GLU A 44 -5.45 -25.71 -23.30
N PRO A 45 -6.27 -26.70 -23.70
CA PRO A 45 -7.60 -26.46 -24.25
C PRO A 45 -8.59 -25.84 -23.25
N ASP A 46 -8.33 -25.96 -21.94
CA ASP A 46 -9.12 -25.34 -20.87
C ASP A 46 -8.46 -24.08 -20.27
N GLN A 47 -7.33 -23.66 -20.84
CA GLN A 47 -6.50 -22.54 -20.40
C GLN A 47 -6.06 -22.63 -18.93
N ARG A 48 -5.94 -23.84 -18.39
CA ARG A 48 -5.55 -24.08 -17.00
C ARG A 48 -4.39 -25.05 -16.96
N LEU A 49 -3.40 -24.72 -16.14
CA LEU A 49 -2.33 -25.65 -15.81
C LEU A 49 -2.76 -26.50 -14.62
N ASP A 50 -2.62 -27.81 -14.77
CA ASP A 50 -2.72 -28.70 -13.62
C ASP A 50 -1.55 -28.47 -12.64
N PRO A 51 -1.70 -28.86 -11.35
CA PRO A 51 -0.65 -28.66 -10.35
C PRO A 51 0.69 -29.33 -10.69
N GLU A 52 0.65 -30.43 -11.45
CA GLU A 52 1.85 -31.17 -11.86
C GLU A 52 2.60 -30.42 -12.97
N ALA A 53 1.90 -29.81 -13.92
CA ALA A 53 2.43 -28.94 -14.94
C ALA A 53 3.05 -27.68 -14.34
N ILE A 54 2.39 -27.04 -13.35
CA ILE A 54 2.96 -25.90 -12.61
C ILE A 54 4.25 -26.31 -11.90
N ALA A 55 4.25 -27.45 -11.21
CA ALA A 55 5.44 -27.94 -10.51
C ALA A 55 6.59 -28.24 -11.48
N ARG A 56 6.32 -28.90 -12.62
CA ARG A 56 7.31 -29.16 -13.67
C ARG A 56 7.90 -27.87 -14.25
N LEU A 57 7.08 -26.90 -14.61
CA LEU A 57 7.52 -25.62 -15.18
C LEU A 57 8.33 -24.80 -14.17
N THR A 58 7.91 -24.81 -12.91
CA THR A 58 8.63 -24.12 -11.82
C THR A 58 9.98 -24.78 -11.57
N ASN A 59 10.05 -26.11 -11.50
CA ASN A 59 11.31 -26.83 -11.28
C ASN A 59 12.28 -26.65 -12.45
N ALA A 60 11.81 -26.77 -13.69
CA ALA A 60 12.63 -26.54 -14.88
C ALA A 60 13.20 -25.10 -14.93
N PHE A 61 12.39 -24.12 -14.53
CA PHE A 61 12.84 -22.73 -14.41
C PHE A 61 13.87 -22.53 -13.30
N MET A 62 13.71 -23.21 -12.16
CA MET A 62 14.69 -23.16 -11.07
C MET A 62 16.03 -23.81 -11.43
N ASP A 63 16.02 -24.89 -12.22
CA ASP A 63 17.23 -25.54 -12.74
C ASP A 63 17.97 -24.62 -13.72
N GLU A 64 17.24 -23.95 -14.61
CA GLU A 64 17.82 -22.95 -15.54
C GLU A 64 18.36 -21.70 -14.82
N LEU A 65 17.66 -21.24 -13.78
CA LEU A 65 18.15 -20.15 -12.93
C LEU A 65 19.42 -20.51 -12.18
N SER A 66 19.59 -21.78 -11.83
CA SER A 66 20.79 -22.29 -11.17
C SER A 66 22.01 -22.26 -12.10
N LEU A 67 21.80 -22.39 -13.41
CA LEU A 67 22.84 -22.23 -14.44
C LEU A 67 23.20 -20.77 -14.72
N LEU A 68 22.32 -19.83 -14.37
CA LEU A 68 22.50 -18.39 -14.56
C LEU A 68 23.12 -17.68 -13.34
N LYS A 69 23.36 -18.35 -12.21
CA LYS A 69 23.77 -17.71 -10.94
C LYS A 69 25.10 -18.21 -10.39
N GLY A 70 26.04 -17.28 -10.18
CA GLY A 70 27.13 -17.44 -9.23
C GLY A 70 26.61 -17.54 -7.78
N PRO A 71 27.44 -18.03 -6.84
CA PRO A 71 27.02 -18.42 -5.50
C PRO A 71 26.57 -17.21 -4.66
N ASP A 72 25.62 -17.45 -3.74
CA ASP A 72 25.23 -16.59 -2.60
C ASP A 72 23.92 -15.79 -2.64
N CYS A 73 23.04 -15.96 -3.63
CA CYS A 73 21.79 -15.18 -3.66
C CYS A 73 20.57 -15.80 -2.92
N LEU A 74 20.56 -17.10 -2.62
CA LEU A 74 19.32 -17.78 -2.21
C LEU A 74 19.11 -17.92 -0.69
N SER A 75 20.13 -17.73 0.14
CA SER A 75 19.98 -17.81 1.61
C SER A 75 19.31 -16.58 2.23
N SER A 76 19.10 -15.50 1.46
CA SER A 76 18.53 -14.23 1.94
C SER A 76 17.01 -14.13 1.79
N MET A 77 16.37 -15.01 1.00
CA MET A 77 14.97 -14.84 0.60
C MET A 77 13.94 -15.37 1.61
N GLY A 78 14.34 -16.15 2.62
CA GLY A 78 13.40 -16.80 3.55
C GLY A 78 12.86 -15.92 4.68
N SER A 79 13.55 -14.82 5.05
CA SER A 79 13.13 -14.00 6.20
C SER A 79 13.38 -12.49 6.03
N THR A 80 13.97 -12.08 4.90
CA THR A 80 14.31 -10.66 4.62
C THR A 80 13.50 -10.06 3.47
N GLY A 81 12.84 -10.89 2.65
CA GLY A 81 12.29 -10.53 1.34
C GLY A 81 11.11 -9.55 1.33
N MET A 82 10.26 -9.50 2.37
CA MET A 82 9.20 -8.48 2.43
C MET A 82 9.72 -7.10 2.86
N LEU A 83 10.89 -7.06 3.51
CA LEU A 83 11.45 -5.82 4.07
C LEU A 83 12.42 -5.14 3.10
N SER A 84 13.11 -5.90 2.25
CA SER A 84 13.93 -5.36 1.16
C SER A 84 13.09 -4.74 0.03
N ASN A 85 11.86 -5.21 -0.20
CA ASN A 85 10.87 -4.55 -1.07
C ASN A 85 10.34 -3.21 -0.52
N ARG A 86 10.62 -2.84 0.75
CA ARG A 86 10.16 -1.57 1.33
C ARG A 86 10.75 -0.33 0.65
N ARG A 87 11.78 -0.49 -0.20
CA ARG A 87 12.37 0.61 -0.99
C ARG A 87 11.64 0.87 -2.32
N GLN A 88 10.79 -0.05 -2.79
CA GLN A 88 10.07 0.07 -4.07
C GLN A 88 8.68 0.71 -3.95
N LEU A 89 8.14 0.82 -2.73
CA LEU A 89 6.78 1.29 -2.45
C LEU A 89 6.77 2.69 -1.78
N LEU A 90 7.51 3.62 -2.37
CA LEU A 90 7.68 4.98 -1.81
C LEU A 90 6.33 5.71 -1.73
N PHE A 91 5.56 5.67 -2.81
CA PHE A 91 4.28 6.36 -2.88
C PHE A 91 3.25 5.73 -1.94
N GLU A 92 3.18 4.39 -1.90
CA GLU A 92 2.31 3.65 -0.98
C GLU A 92 2.64 3.97 0.48
N ARG A 93 3.92 4.14 0.83
CA ARG A 93 4.32 4.55 2.17
C ARG A 93 3.83 5.96 2.51
N ILE A 94 3.91 6.89 1.56
CA ILE A 94 3.35 8.24 1.71
C ILE A 94 1.83 8.17 1.92
N LEU A 95 1.12 7.29 1.18
CA LEU A 95 -0.31 7.08 1.36
C LEU A 95 -0.65 6.44 2.71
N VAL A 96 0.07 5.39 3.12
CA VAL A 96 -0.16 4.70 4.41
C VAL A 96 -0.02 5.64 5.59
N ALA A 97 0.93 6.58 5.56
CA ALA A 97 1.09 7.56 6.63
C ALA A 97 -0.16 8.41 6.88
N ARG A 98 -1.12 8.47 5.94
CA ARG A 98 -2.40 9.16 6.12
C ARG A 98 -3.35 8.43 7.09
N PHE A 99 -3.21 7.12 7.20
CA PHE A 99 -4.10 6.26 7.97
C PHE A 99 -3.36 5.26 8.87
N GLU A 100 -2.06 5.47 9.10
CA GLU A 100 -1.21 4.53 9.85
C GLU A 100 -1.67 4.36 11.30
N ASP A 101 -2.27 5.39 11.90
CA ASP A 101 -2.82 5.38 13.25
C ASP A 101 -4.00 4.40 13.42
N PHE A 102 -4.61 3.97 12.32
CA PHE A 102 -5.71 3.01 12.32
C PHE A 102 -5.25 1.58 12.03
N LEU A 103 -3.96 1.38 11.73
CA LEU A 103 -3.40 0.10 11.36
C LEU A 103 -2.93 -0.69 12.58
N THR A 104 -3.36 -1.96 12.66
CA THR A 104 -2.93 -2.93 13.68
C THR A 104 -2.27 -4.16 13.04
N ASP A 105 -1.32 -4.75 13.75
CA ASP A 105 -0.73 -6.05 13.40
C ASP A 105 -1.50 -7.20 14.06
N ASP A 106 -2.10 -6.93 15.23
CA ASP A 106 -2.86 -7.91 16.00
C ASP A 106 -4.36 -7.81 15.69
N PRO A 107 -5.11 -8.93 15.73
CA PRO A 107 -6.56 -8.89 15.71
C PRO A 107 -7.07 -8.10 16.93
N PRO A 108 -8.16 -7.32 16.78
CA PRO A 108 -8.57 -6.40 17.82
C PRO A 108 -8.81 -7.11 19.14
N GLY A 109 -8.00 -6.80 20.16
CA GLY A 109 -8.16 -7.32 21.51
C GLY A 109 -9.44 -6.81 22.18
N PRO A 110 -9.97 -7.49 23.20
CA PRO A 110 -11.22 -7.10 23.88
C PRO A 110 -11.16 -5.74 24.62
N THR A 111 -9.97 -5.16 24.75
CA THR A 111 -9.70 -3.89 25.46
C THR A 111 -9.19 -2.79 24.52
N GLU A 112 -9.48 -2.88 23.22
CA GLU A 112 -9.01 -1.90 22.25
C GLU A 112 -9.78 -0.57 22.27
N PRO A 113 -9.13 0.53 21.84
CA PRO A 113 -9.70 1.87 21.91
C PRO A 113 -10.99 1.98 21.08
N GLU A 114 -11.87 2.91 21.48
CA GLU A 114 -13.10 3.26 20.75
C GLU A 114 -12.78 3.73 19.31
N GLY A 115 -12.88 2.83 18.33
CA GLY A 115 -12.82 3.18 16.92
C GLY A 115 -12.45 2.04 15.97
N PRO A 116 -12.78 2.17 14.67
CA PRO A 116 -12.43 1.15 13.68
C PRO A 116 -10.91 1.00 13.52
N ARG A 117 -10.45 -0.26 13.49
CA ARG A 117 -9.06 -0.67 13.28
C ARG A 117 -8.97 -1.54 12.03
N ILE A 118 -7.84 -1.48 11.33
CA ILE A 118 -7.63 -2.17 10.05
C ILE A 118 -6.34 -2.98 10.15
N SER A 119 -6.40 -4.28 9.83
CA SER A 119 -5.19 -5.11 9.81
C SER A 119 -4.24 -4.67 8.68
N ARG A 120 -2.93 -4.57 8.97
CA ARG A 120 -1.90 -4.32 7.94
C ARG A 120 -1.88 -5.37 6.83
N ARG A 121 -2.41 -6.58 7.09
CA ARG A 121 -2.55 -7.67 6.12
C ARG A 121 -3.50 -7.31 4.97
N LEU A 122 -4.35 -6.29 5.13
CA LEU A 122 -5.28 -5.82 4.09
C LEU A 122 -4.66 -4.82 3.10
N LEU A 123 -3.48 -4.26 3.42
CA LEU A 123 -2.80 -3.24 2.60
C LEU A 123 -2.55 -3.67 1.14
N PRO A 124 -2.09 -4.91 0.84
CA PRO A 124 -1.84 -5.30 -0.55
C PRO A 124 -3.11 -5.24 -1.41
N GLY A 125 -4.25 -5.66 -0.86
CA GLY A 125 -5.53 -5.59 -1.56
C GLY A 125 -6.07 -4.17 -1.68
N LEU A 126 -5.85 -3.35 -0.66
CA LEU A 126 -6.19 -1.93 -0.68
C LEU A 126 -5.45 -1.18 -1.80
N PHE A 127 -4.14 -1.40 -1.95
CA PHE A 127 -3.37 -0.76 -3.01
C PHE A 127 -3.75 -1.25 -4.41
N ARG A 128 -4.08 -2.54 -4.57
CA ARG A 128 -4.64 -3.05 -5.83
C ARG A 128 -6.00 -2.43 -6.16
N ALA A 129 -6.82 -2.13 -5.15
CA ALA A 129 -8.08 -1.42 -5.38
C ALA A 129 -7.86 0.02 -5.84
N LEU A 130 -6.90 0.72 -5.22
CA LEU A 130 -6.51 2.06 -5.65
C LEU A 130 -5.94 2.06 -7.08
N GLU A 131 -5.14 1.05 -7.43
CA GLU A 131 -4.62 0.86 -8.79
C GLU A 131 -5.73 0.60 -9.82
N ASP A 132 -6.70 -0.24 -9.50
CA ASP A 132 -7.88 -0.49 -10.36
C ASP A 132 -8.70 0.78 -10.61
N LEU A 133 -8.85 1.62 -9.59
CA LEU A 133 -9.67 2.83 -9.65
C LEU A 133 -8.93 3.99 -10.33
N ALA A 134 -7.65 4.16 -10.03
CA ALA A 134 -6.78 5.18 -10.62
C ALA A 134 -6.41 4.86 -12.07
N GLY A 135 -6.35 3.57 -12.40
CA GLY A 135 -5.64 3.07 -13.56
C GLY A 135 -4.14 2.96 -13.32
N THR A 136 -3.51 1.97 -13.98
CA THR A 136 -2.08 1.66 -13.81
C THR A 136 -1.19 2.84 -14.21
N GLY A 137 -1.53 3.55 -15.29
CA GLY A 137 -0.74 4.68 -15.78
C GLY A 137 -0.64 5.83 -14.77
N LEU A 138 -1.77 6.19 -14.15
CA LEU A 138 -1.78 7.26 -13.16
C LEU A 138 -0.97 6.87 -11.91
N LEU A 139 -1.16 5.65 -11.40
CA LEU A 139 -0.44 5.21 -10.20
C LEU A 139 1.08 5.13 -10.42
N GLU A 140 1.53 4.67 -11.60
CA GLU A 140 2.95 4.65 -11.96
C GLU A 140 3.55 6.06 -12.07
N GLU A 141 2.80 7.04 -12.57
CA GLU A 141 3.23 8.44 -12.57
C GLU A 141 3.52 8.94 -11.14
N TYR A 142 2.61 8.68 -10.19
CA TYR A 142 2.80 9.07 -8.80
C TYR A 142 3.93 8.28 -8.11
N ARG A 143 4.11 7.00 -8.44
CA ARG A 143 5.27 6.22 -7.98
C ARG A 143 6.57 6.83 -8.47
N GLN A 144 6.63 7.27 -9.73
CA GLN A 144 7.81 7.93 -10.29
C GLN A 144 8.08 9.28 -9.61
N ARG A 145 7.06 10.14 -9.47
CA ARG A 145 7.19 11.43 -8.77
C ARG A 145 7.61 11.26 -7.30
N ALA A 146 7.17 10.19 -6.64
CA ALA A 146 7.61 9.87 -5.29
C ALA A 146 9.10 9.49 -5.21
N ARG A 147 9.67 8.87 -6.27
CA ARG A 147 11.12 8.62 -6.36
C ARG A 147 11.89 9.93 -6.47
N GLU A 148 11.44 10.84 -7.32
CA GLU A 148 12.06 12.17 -7.50
C GLU A 148 12.07 12.95 -6.18
N VAL A 149 10.94 13.04 -5.48
CA VAL A 149 10.87 13.69 -4.16
C VAL A 149 11.79 13.02 -3.15
N CYS A 150 11.87 11.68 -3.17
CA CYS A 150 12.77 10.95 -2.28
C CYS A 150 14.25 11.26 -2.57
N GLU A 151 14.64 11.32 -3.84
CA GLU A 151 16.00 11.67 -4.26
C GLU A 151 16.38 13.09 -3.81
N GLU A 152 15.46 14.06 -3.94
CA GLU A 152 15.67 15.42 -3.45
C GLU A 152 15.87 15.46 -1.92
N ILE A 153 15.02 14.77 -1.16
CA ILE A 153 15.14 14.69 0.33
C ILE A 153 16.47 14.06 0.74
N VAL A 154 16.95 13.07 -0.02
CA VAL A 154 18.23 12.42 0.21
C VAL A 154 19.39 13.36 -0.14
N ALA A 155 19.28 14.13 -1.22
CA ALA A 155 20.28 15.12 -1.60
C ALA A 155 20.41 16.25 -0.57
N GLU A 156 19.30 16.68 0.05
CA GLU A 156 19.28 17.77 1.03
C GLU A 156 19.78 17.36 2.43
N GLY A 157 19.52 16.11 2.85
CA GLY A 157 19.72 15.70 4.25
C GLY A 157 20.28 14.30 4.46
N GLY A 158 20.84 13.67 3.43
CA GLY A 158 21.33 12.29 3.46
C GLY A 158 20.20 11.27 3.54
N SER A 159 20.54 9.98 3.68
CA SER A 159 19.57 8.88 3.77
C SER A 159 19.14 8.53 5.21
N GLU A 160 19.82 9.11 6.21
CA GLU A 160 19.54 8.81 7.62
C GLU A 160 18.15 9.29 8.03
N GLY A 161 17.35 8.41 8.63
CA GLY A 161 15.97 8.74 9.04
C GLY A 161 15.01 9.04 7.88
N LEU A 162 15.38 8.75 6.62
CA LEU A 162 14.56 9.05 5.43
C LEU A 162 13.11 8.57 5.58
N TRP A 163 12.88 7.38 6.12
CA TRP A 163 11.55 6.81 6.25
C TRP A 163 10.64 7.56 7.23
N ALA A 164 11.21 8.26 8.21
CA ALA A 164 10.47 9.11 9.13
C ALA A 164 10.28 10.54 8.57
N ARG A 165 11.18 10.97 7.67
CA ARG A 165 11.14 12.28 7.02
C ARG A 165 10.19 12.30 5.82
N LEU A 166 10.27 11.30 4.95
CA LEU A 166 9.56 11.25 3.67
C LEU A 166 8.05 11.53 3.81
N PRO A 167 7.27 10.85 4.68
CA PRO A 167 5.83 11.13 4.78
C PRO A 167 5.51 12.51 5.39
N ARG A 168 6.48 13.15 6.06
CA ARG A 168 6.33 14.47 6.69
C ARG A 168 6.79 15.60 5.78
N ASP A 169 7.53 15.29 4.71
CA ASP A 169 8.01 16.29 3.76
C ASP A 169 6.81 16.93 3.03
N PRO A 170 6.76 18.28 2.93
CA PRO A 170 5.67 18.97 2.25
C PRO A 170 5.45 18.50 0.80
N ARG A 171 6.52 18.19 0.05
CA ARG A 171 6.43 17.72 -1.35
C ARG A 171 5.76 16.35 -1.43
N ALA A 172 6.09 15.45 -0.51
CA ALA A 172 5.46 14.13 -0.44
C ALA A 172 3.99 14.21 -0.04
N ARG A 173 3.64 15.08 0.92
CA ARG A 173 2.24 15.35 1.28
C ARG A 173 1.46 15.90 0.10
N ASP A 174 2.06 16.83 -0.62
CA ASP A 174 1.51 17.41 -1.84
C ASP A 174 1.25 16.36 -2.92
N LEU A 175 2.12 15.36 -3.10
CA LEU A 175 1.87 14.22 -4.00
C LEU A 175 0.64 13.41 -3.60
N ALA A 176 0.47 13.10 -2.32
CA ALA A 176 -0.72 12.38 -1.86
C ALA A 176 -1.99 13.23 -2.01
N ASN A 177 -1.90 14.56 -1.86
CA ASN A 177 -3.02 15.47 -2.09
C ASN A 177 -3.40 15.53 -3.58
N ASP A 178 -2.40 15.63 -4.47
CA ASP A 178 -2.62 15.58 -5.92
C ASP A 178 -3.34 14.29 -6.32
N PHE A 179 -2.86 13.14 -5.84
CA PHE A 179 -3.48 11.85 -6.13
C PHE A 179 -4.92 11.76 -5.60
N ALA A 180 -5.16 12.21 -4.37
CA ALA A 180 -6.51 12.26 -3.82
C ALA A 180 -7.43 13.21 -4.62
N ALA A 181 -6.91 14.31 -5.15
CA ALA A 181 -7.65 15.22 -6.02
C ALA A 181 -8.03 14.57 -7.35
N GLU A 182 -7.13 13.79 -7.97
CA GLU A 182 -7.43 13.02 -9.19
C GLU A 182 -8.53 11.97 -8.95
N LEU A 183 -8.55 11.36 -7.77
CA LEU A 183 -9.58 10.37 -7.41
C LEU A 183 -10.88 10.99 -6.90
N ALA A 184 -10.93 12.30 -6.63
CA ALA A 184 -12.08 12.96 -6.03
C ALA A 184 -13.43 12.72 -6.75
N PRO A 185 -13.50 12.72 -8.11
CA PRO A 185 -14.76 12.44 -8.80
C PRO A 185 -15.39 11.09 -8.44
N LEU A 186 -14.56 10.06 -8.23
CA LEU A 186 -15.00 8.68 -7.91
C LEU A 186 -15.69 8.57 -6.56
N PHE A 187 -15.42 9.50 -5.65
CA PHE A 187 -15.96 9.49 -4.28
C PHE A 187 -17.09 10.50 -4.08
N SER A 188 -17.64 11.05 -5.17
CA SER A 188 -18.92 11.79 -5.12
C SER A 188 -20.09 10.87 -4.74
N GLU A 189 -19.99 9.59 -5.07
CA GLU A 189 -20.86 8.51 -4.60
C GLU A 189 -20.00 7.40 -3.95
N PRO A 190 -19.68 7.50 -2.64
CA PRO A 190 -18.72 6.61 -1.99
C PRO A 190 -19.09 5.11 -2.03
N ALA A 191 -20.36 4.79 -2.24
CA ALA A 191 -20.81 3.40 -2.30
C ALA A 191 -20.33 2.68 -3.57
N ASP A 192 -20.15 3.40 -4.68
CA ASP A 192 -19.82 2.84 -6.00
C ASP A 192 -18.44 2.16 -6.06
N PRO A 193 -17.35 2.78 -5.57
CA PRO A 193 -16.04 2.13 -5.57
C PRO A 193 -15.87 1.05 -4.48
N TYR A 194 -16.75 0.98 -3.47
CA TYR A 194 -16.57 0.04 -2.34
C TYR A 194 -16.51 -1.45 -2.74
N PRO A 195 -17.37 -1.97 -3.63
CA PRO A 195 -17.26 -3.34 -4.13
C PRO A 195 -15.88 -3.66 -4.75
N VAL A 196 -15.21 -2.69 -5.36
CA VAL A 196 -13.85 -2.87 -5.92
C VAL A 196 -12.84 -3.11 -4.79
N PHE A 197 -12.90 -2.29 -3.72
CA PHE A 197 -12.06 -2.47 -2.54
C PHE A 197 -12.27 -3.84 -1.89
N VAL A 198 -13.53 -4.20 -1.61
CA VAL A 198 -13.86 -5.48 -0.98
C VAL A 198 -13.34 -6.64 -1.81
N ARG A 199 -13.60 -6.64 -3.12
CA ARG A 199 -13.14 -7.70 -4.03
C ARG A 199 -11.62 -7.83 -4.02
N ARG A 200 -10.88 -6.73 -4.12
CA ARG A 200 -9.41 -6.77 -4.18
C ARG A 200 -8.78 -7.15 -2.84
N ILE A 201 -9.39 -6.76 -1.73
CA ILE A 201 -8.94 -7.13 -0.39
C ILE A 201 -9.14 -8.62 -0.14
N ILE A 202 -10.33 -9.15 -0.43
CA ILE A 202 -10.61 -10.59 -0.29
C ILE A 202 -9.66 -11.41 -1.17
N ASN A 203 -9.46 -11.02 -2.44
CA ASN A 203 -8.58 -11.72 -3.37
C ASN A 203 -7.09 -11.59 -3.03
N ALA A 204 -6.69 -10.70 -2.12
CA ALA A 204 -5.32 -10.57 -1.66
C ALA A 204 -5.02 -11.45 -0.43
N LEU A 205 -6.05 -12.02 0.20
CA LEU A 205 -5.90 -12.91 1.36
C LEU A 205 -5.84 -14.38 0.92
N PRO A 206 -5.20 -15.25 1.73
CA PRO A 206 -5.35 -16.70 1.56
C PRO A 206 -6.83 -17.10 1.65
N VAL A 207 -7.22 -18.12 0.89
CA VAL A 207 -8.58 -18.66 0.92
C VAL A 207 -8.93 -19.11 2.34
N GLY A 208 -10.08 -18.69 2.87
CA GLY A 208 -10.54 -18.99 4.23
C GLY A 208 -9.95 -18.14 5.35
N ALA A 209 -8.96 -17.27 5.07
CA ALA A 209 -8.29 -16.49 6.12
C ALA A 209 -9.26 -15.56 6.87
N ALA A 210 -10.24 -14.98 6.19
CA ALA A 210 -11.22 -14.08 6.83
C ALA A 210 -12.27 -14.83 7.68
N ASP A 211 -12.47 -16.13 7.43
CA ASP A 211 -13.36 -16.97 8.25
C ASP A 211 -12.66 -17.38 9.55
N GLU A 212 -11.33 -17.58 9.49
CA GLU A 212 -10.49 -17.94 10.64
C GLU A 212 -10.11 -16.73 11.52
N ASP A 213 -9.99 -15.55 10.92
CA ASP A 213 -9.57 -14.31 11.58
C ASP A 213 -10.55 -13.16 11.27
N PRO A 214 -11.49 -12.86 12.18
CA PRO A 214 -12.43 -11.75 12.04
C PRO A 214 -11.77 -10.37 11.87
N GLY A 215 -10.51 -10.23 12.29
CA GLY A 215 -9.70 -9.00 12.09
C GLY A 215 -9.37 -8.72 10.62
N LEU A 216 -9.59 -9.69 9.73
CA LEU A 216 -9.43 -9.53 8.28
C LEU A 216 -10.71 -9.12 7.55
N LEU A 217 -11.83 -8.96 8.27
CA LEU A 217 -13.08 -8.50 7.68
C LEU A 217 -12.99 -7.01 7.30
N PHE A 218 -13.09 -6.73 6.00
CA PHE A 218 -13.11 -5.36 5.50
C PHE A 218 -14.54 -4.84 5.33
N ARG A 219 -14.97 -3.98 6.26
CA ARG A 219 -16.33 -3.44 6.34
C ARG A 219 -16.44 -2.04 5.74
N TRP A 220 -17.66 -1.58 5.55
CA TRP A 220 -17.97 -0.22 5.09
C TRP A 220 -17.32 0.87 5.96
N SER A 221 -17.28 0.69 7.27
CA SER A 221 -16.59 1.61 8.20
C SER A 221 -15.07 1.68 7.97
N HIS A 222 -14.43 0.54 7.67
CA HIS A 222 -12.99 0.49 7.32
C HIS A 222 -12.72 1.23 6.01
N TYR A 223 -13.57 1.00 5.01
CA TYR A 223 -13.50 1.69 3.73
C TYR A 223 -13.62 3.21 3.90
N LEU A 224 -14.65 3.69 4.58
CA LEU A 224 -14.85 5.13 4.79
C LEU A 224 -13.71 5.76 5.58
N LEU A 225 -13.14 5.06 6.56
CA LEU A 225 -11.99 5.53 7.31
C LEU A 225 -10.78 5.74 6.38
N VAL A 226 -10.44 4.74 5.55
CA VAL A 226 -9.30 4.82 4.61
C VAL A 226 -9.51 5.96 3.63
N VAL A 227 -10.67 6.03 2.97
CA VAL A 227 -10.91 7.05 1.95
C VAL A 227 -10.92 8.44 2.58
N ARG A 228 -11.55 8.64 3.74
CA ARG A 228 -11.53 9.93 4.43
C ARG A 228 -10.12 10.35 4.84
N ALA A 229 -9.26 9.41 5.20
CA ALA A 229 -7.87 9.67 5.53
C ALA A 229 -7.07 10.15 4.31
N LEU A 230 -7.36 9.65 3.10
CA LEU A 230 -6.76 10.18 1.87
C LEU A 230 -7.07 11.67 1.68
N PHE A 231 -8.27 12.11 2.07
CA PHE A 231 -8.69 13.51 1.98
C PHE A 231 -8.45 14.34 3.26
N ALA A 232 -7.68 13.83 4.23
CA ALA A 232 -7.54 14.48 5.55
C ALA A 232 -7.04 15.93 5.46
N ASP A 233 -6.01 16.20 4.65
CA ASP A 233 -5.47 17.56 4.51
C ASP A 233 -6.51 18.53 3.93
N PHE A 234 -7.37 18.08 3.01
CA PHE A 234 -8.41 18.94 2.46
C PHE A 234 -9.47 19.29 3.51
N ARG A 235 -9.79 18.38 4.44
CA ARG A 235 -10.76 18.65 5.52
C ARG A 235 -10.27 19.72 6.48
N ASP A 236 -8.98 19.70 6.79
CA ASP A 236 -8.35 20.74 7.59
C ASP A 236 -8.29 22.08 6.83
N ALA A 237 -8.22 22.03 5.49
CA ALA A 237 -8.21 23.22 4.64
C ALA A 237 -9.49 24.04 4.73
N TYR A 238 -10.65 23.39 4.77
CA TYR A 238 -11.93 24.08 4.96
C TYR A 238 -12.06 24.76 6.32
N ARG A 239 -11.16 24.46 7.27
CA ARG A 239 -11.11 25.08 8.58
C ARG A 239 -9.99 26.12 8.71
N ASN A 240 -9.08 26.21 7.73
CA ASN A 240 -7.87 27.02 7.78
C ASN A 240 -7.65 27.82 6.49
N ALA A 241 -7.87 29.14 6.57
CA ALA A 241 -7.76 30.09 5.45
C ALA A 241 -6.40 30.04 4.71
N GLY A 242 -5.31 29.69 5.39
CA GLY A 242 -3.98 29.57 4.76
C GLY A 242 -3.81 28.33 3.88
N LEU A 243 -4.54 27.25 4.18
CA LEU A 243 -4.53 26.04 3.37
C LEU A 243 -5.54 26.15 2.22
N GLU A 244 -6.66 26.86 2.39
CA GLU A 244 -7.58 27.23 1.31
C GLU A 244 -6.85 27.94 0.16
N LYS A 245 -6.08 29.01 0.44
CA LYS A 245 -5.31 29.74 -0.58
C LYS A 245 -4.32 28.85 -1.33
N ARG A 246 -3.70 27.87 -0.63
CA ARG A 246 -2.80 26.90 -1.28
C ARG A 246 -3.54 25.98 -2.23
N LEU A 247 -4.76 25.56 -1.88
CA LEU A 247 -5.61 24.78 -2.77
C LEU A 247 -6.04 25.58 -4.01
N GLU A 248 -6.34 26.88 -3.86
CA GLU A 248 -6.70 27.73 -5.01
C GLU A 248 -5.55 27.92 -6.00
N LEU A 249 -4.32 28.01 -5.49
CA LEU A 249 -3.12 28.14 -6.34
C LEU A 249 -2.77 26.83 -7.05
N ARG A 250 -3.17 25.70 -6.48
CA ARG A 250 -2.76 24.36 -6.94
C ARG A 250 -3.81 23.68 -7.83
N PHE A 251 -5.09 23.87 -7.54
CA PHE A 251 -6.19 23.20 -8.21
C PHE A 251 -7.13 24.20 -8.86
N ASP A 252 -7.51 23.91 -10.11
CA ASP A 252 -8.54 24.67 -10.79
C ASP A 252 -9.91 24.58 -10.10
N ALA A 253 -10.86 25.41 -10.54
CA ALA A 253 -12.19 25.47 -9.94
C ALA A 253 -12.96 24.14 -10.04
N GLU A 254 -12.74 23.36 -11.11
CA GLU A 254 -13.43 22.09 -11.34
C GLU A 254 -12.94 21.02 -10.35
N ARG A 255 -11.62 20.83 -10.24
CA ARG A 255 -10.98 19.93 -9.28
C ARG A 255 -11.38 20.28 -7.84
N ARG A 256 -11.40 21.57 -7.48
CA ARG A 256 -11.87 22.01 -6.16
C ARG A 256 -13.33 21.64 -5.91
N ALA A 257 -14.20 21.77 -6.93
CA ALA A 257 -15.59 21.35 -6.82
C ALA A 257 -15.76 19.82 -6.67
N HIS A 258 -14.90 19.02 -7.32
CA HIS A 258 -14.88 17.57 -7.12
C HIS A 258 -14.42 17.19 -5.71
N ILE A 259 -13.35 17.78 -5.20
CA ILE A 259 -12.87 17.57 -3.83
C ILE A 259 -13.96 17.93 -2.82
N ALA A 260 -14.62 19.09 -2.99
CA ALA A 260 -15.71 19.52 -2.12
C ALA A 260 -16.86 18.50 -2.09
N ARG A 261 -17.29 18.02 -3.26
CA ARG A 261 -18.36 17.01 -3.39
C ARG A 261 -17.97 15.69 -2.71
N ALA A 262 -16.75 15.21 -2.95
CA ALA A 262 -16.25 13.98 -2.32
C ALA A 262 -16.26 14.09 -0.79
N LEU A 263 -15.76 15.20 -0.24
CA LEU A 263 -15.74 15.43 1.20
C LEU A 263 -17.14 15.45 1.81
N LEU A 264 -18.09 16.15 1.18
CA LEU A 264 -19.48 16.20 1.63
C LEU A 264 -20.13 14.82 1.61
N ALA A 265 -19.91 14.05 0.54
CA ALA A 265 -20.47 12.71 0.39
C ALA A 265 -19.88 11.74 1.43
N LEU A 266 -18.56 11.78 1.63
CA LEU A 266 -17.87 10.95 2.64
C LEU A 266 -18.28 11.30 4.07
N ASP A 267 -18.45 12.59 4.40
CA ASP A 267 -18.91 12.99 5.73
C ASP A 267 -20.39 12.65 5.95
N LYS A 268 -21.24 12.68 4.91
CA LYS A 268 -22.62 12.20 4.98
C LYS A 268 -22.65 10.70 5.25
N ALA A 269 -21.94 9.90 4.44
CA ALA A 269 -21.86 8.45 4.59
C ALA A 269 -21.34 8.05 5.98
N ASN A 270 -20.32 8.74 6.49
CA ASN A 270 -19.79 8.46 7.83
C ASN A 270 -20.78 8.79 8.96
N LYS A 271 -21.62 9.82 8.80
CA LYS A 271 -22.67 10.15 9.77
C LYS A 271 -23.79 9.10 9.79
N GLU A 272 -24.10 8.51 8.63
CA GLU A 272 -25.08 7.42 8.53
C GLU A 272 -24.60 6.19 9.29
N VAL A 273 -23.33 5.78 9.10
CA VAL A 273 -22.72 4.69 9.88
C VAL A 273 -22.74 4.97 11.39
N ALA A 274 -22.44 6.20 11.80
CA ALA A 274 -22.46 6.57 13.21
C ALA A 274 -23.88 6.49 13.83
N ARG A 275 -24.92 6.83 13.05
CA ARG A 275 -26.32 6.72 13.50
C ARG A 275 -26.77 5.27 13.62
N GLU A 276 -26.40 4.42 12.67
CA GLU A 276 -26.71 2.99 12.70
C GLU A 276 -26.02 2.29 13.88
N GLY A 277 -24.76 2.65 14.16
CA GLY A 277 -24.04 2.14 15.33
C GLY A 277 -24.61 2.61 16.67
N ALA A 278 -25.12 3.84 16.75
CA ALA A 278 -25.72 4.38 17.97
C ALA A 278 -27.14 3.86 18.26
N GLY A 279 -27.86 3.36 17.25
CA GLY A 279 -29.19 2.76 17.40
C GLY A 279 -29.19 1.27 17.75
N ALA A 280 -28.02 0.63 17.79
CA ALA A 280 -27.84 -0.80 18.07
C ALA A 280 -27.34 -1.10 19.50
N LEU A 281 -27.20 -0.06 20.34
CA LEU A 281 -26.87 -0.12 21.77
C LEU A 281 -28.08 0.25 22.62
#